data_AF-A0A4Y0BPP4-F1
#
_entry.id   AF-A0A4Y0BPP4-F1
#
_cell.length_a   1.000
_cell.length_b   1.000
_cell.length_c   1.000
_cell.angle_alpha   90.00
_cell.angle_beta   90.00
_cell.angle_gamma   90.00
#
_symmetry.space_group_name_H-M   'P 1'
#
loop_
_entity.id
_entity.type
_entity.pdbx_description
1 polymer ?
#
loop_
_entity_poly.entity_id
_entity_poly.type
_entity_poly.pdbx_seq_one_letter_code
_entity_poly.pdbx_strand_id
1 'polypeptide(L)'
;MGKLFPILQLQRIEQPRKTLRPSAKLSAGKSYSIQVAEDMIRSFVLLVKDPLFLLPYGEKRNNLQSKRKKIDSEEKANNDCFLYHETYTTEGFAMLFYLLLSEELLPESVPQIYDRRYIFEMGLHYVVILLSGERTVVYFKGIRLAQALVKLVRNIKLSSQDLRAPIHSTFCERYVRALERSGSVRNRDVGITVLTDYIHTFDDEGRYMIISHMLKTFDDDSVRAYAITVYKDLISGDMRDKKKDEPLVRWYSGEVLQDMLTNHICVLRKGVKTDLIDNSYSITSALSALWVLLKTDQCNRSHIWNYFGTLEAQFLLELRKAIDLTRAHYKNEMKVTAEDNNAQMGEEHSAEITISTLNGELPPVLSKEKKVELCQGMLLRLDILDFQLARVNGAIEQMRRSNEKAFPNCPWMLNKLNYKILKRLYLLIACNKFKFSFRCKIMCFNKFL
;
A
#
# COMPACT_ATOMS: atom_id res chain seq x y z
N MET A 1 -16.91 30.86 -18.29
CA MET A 1 -16.66 30.07 -17.06
C MET A 1 -16.18 28.66 -17.36
N GLY A 2 -16.98 27.79 -18.00
CA GLY A 2 -16.63 26.38 -18.24
C GLY A 2 -15.28 26.14 -18.95
N LYS A 3 -14.92 26.98 -19.93
CA LYS A 3 -13.62 26.92 -20.63
C LYS A 3 -12.46 27.63 -19.91
N LEU A 4 -12.75 28.46 -18.90
CA LEU A 4 -11.76 29.29 -18.20
C LEU A 4 -11.17 28.59 -16.96
N PHE A 5 -11.98 27.81 -16.23
CA PHE A 5 -11.50 27.08 -15.05
C PHE A 5 -10.36 26.08 -15.33
N PRO A 6 -10.33 25.36 -16.46
CA PRO A 6 -9.18 24.53 -16.81
C PRO A 6 -7.88 25.33 -17.03
N ILE A 7 -7.98 26.60 -17.46
CA ILE A 7 -6.80 27.46 -17.71
C ILE A 7 -6.15 27.87 -16.38
N LEU A 8 -6.92 27.98 -15.29
CA LEU A 8 -6.41 28.21 -13.93
C LEU A 8 -5.58 27.05 -13.37
N GLN A 9 -5.48 25.91 -14.08
CA GLN A 9 -4.55 24.84 -13.74
C GLN A 9 -3.08 25.29 -13.76
N LEU A 10 -2.74 26.35 -14.50
CA LEU A 10 -1.37 26.67 -14.89
C LEU A 10 -0.53 27.49 -13.89
N GLN A 11 -1.06 27.95 -12.75
CA GLN A 11 -0.42 29.07 -12.03
C GLN A 11 0.15 28.81 -10.61
N ARG A 12 0.46 27.56 -10.22
CA ARG A 12 1.38 27.35 -9.07
C ARG A 12 2.02 25.96 -9.04
N ILE A 13 3.36 25.90 -9.08
CA ILE A 13 4.16 24.72 -8.70
C ILE A 13 4.92 24.94 -7.38
N GLU A 14 5.20 26.19 -6.98
CA GLU A 14 6.08 26.43 -5.84
C GLU A 14 5.45 27.37 -4.80
N GLN A 15 5.46 26.95 -3.53
CA GLN A 15 5.51 27.90 -2.41
C GLN A 15 6.78 28.75 -2.57
N PRO A 16 6.80 30.01 -2.14
CA PRO A 16 7.96 30.88 -2.35
C PRO A 16 9.18 30.22 -1.70
N ARG A 17 10.22 29.98 -2.49
CA ARG A 17 11.55 29.68 -1.97
C ARG A 17 11.89 30.81 -1.00
N LYS A 18 12.24 30.48 0.24
CA LYS A 18 12.84 31.45 1.17
C LYS A 18 14.15 31.93 0.53
N THR A 19 14.09 32.99 -0.25
CA THR A 19 15.27 33.70 -0.71
C THR A 19 15.85 34.43 0.49
N LEU A 20 17.06 34.01 0.89
CA LEU A 20 17.92 34.69 1.85
C LEU A 20 18.34 36.05 1.27
N ARG A 21 17.47 37.07 1.35
CA ARG A 21 17.87 38.49 1.35
C ARG A 21 16.89 39.29 2.20
N PRO A 22 17.36 40.11 3.15
CA PRO A 22 16.49 41.01 3.88
C PRO A 22 16.17 42.20 2.97
N SER A 23 14.90 42.35 2.60
CA SER A 23 14.41 43.56 1.94
C SER A 23 12.93 43.76 2.24
N ALA A 24 12.68 44.86 2.96
CA ALA A 24 11.45 45.64 3.10
C ALA A 24 10.11 44.91 3.31
N LYS A 25 9.49 45.26 4.44
CA LYS A 25 8.10 44.93 4.83
C LYS A 25 7.11 45.34 3.74
N LEU A 26 6.73 44.40 2.87
CA LEU A 26 5.49 44.41 2.10
C LEU A 26 4.58 43.34 2.71
N SER A 27 3.32 43.69 3.02
CA SER A 27 2.31 42.69 3.38
C SER A 27 2.27 41.65 2.26
N ALA A 28 2.49 40.37 2.56
CA ALA A 28 2.64 39.31 1.57
C ALA A 28 1.47 39.30 0.57
N GLY A 29 1.66 39.93 -0.60
CA GLY A 29 0.60 40.15 -1.58
C GLY A 29 0.15 38.82 -2.21
N LYS A 30 -1.16 38.59 -2.24
CA LYS A 30 -1.77 37.45 -2.95
C LYS A 30 -1.32 37.46 -4.42
N SER A 31 -0.99 36.30 -4.99
CA SER A 31 -0.62 36.23 -6.40
C SER A 31 -1.79 36.64 -7.31
N TYR A 32 -1.48 37.22 -8.47
CA TYR A 32 -2.48 37.61 -9.47
C TYR A 32 -3.44 36.46 -9.83
N SER A 33 -2.92 35.24 -9.90
CA SER A 33 -3.71 34.01 -10.14
C SER A 33 -4.80 33.76 -9.11
N ILE A 34 -4.54 34.07 -7.84
CA ILE A 34 -5.50 33.90 -6.74
C ILE A 34 -6.56 34.99 -6.82
N GLN A 35 -6.17 36.23 -7.10
CA GLN A 35 -7.11 37.34 -7.26
C GLN A 35 -8.10 37.05 -8.40
N VAL A 36 -7.61 36.60 -9.55
CA VAL A 36 -8.46 36.18 -10.68
C VAL A 36 -9.39 35.03 -10.29
N ALA A 37 -8.89 34.02 -9.55
CA ALA A 37 -9.72 32.93 -9.08
C ALA A 37 -10.82 33.41 -8.11
N GLU A 38 -10.48 34.28 -7.16
CA GLU A 38 -11.44 34.89 -6.22
C GLU A 38 -12.53 35.67 -6.97
N ASP A 39 -12.16 36.52 -7.93
CA ASP A 39 -13.11 37.32 -8.71
C ASP A 39 -14.01 36.45 -9.60
N MET A 40 -13.45 35.39 -10.19
CA MET A 40 -14.22 34.40 -10.95
C MET A 40 -15.21 33.65 -10.05
N ILE A 41 -14.79 33.22 -8.85
CA ILE A 41 -15.67 32.53 -7.91
C ILE A 41 -16.76 33.48 -7.38
N ARG A 42 -16.44 34.74 -7.07
CA ARG A 42 -17.46 35.73 -6.68
C ARG A 42 -18.50 35.93 -7.77
N SER A 43 -18.05 36.11 -9.01
CA SER A 43 -18.95 36.24 -10.17
C SER A 43 -19.79 34.98 -10.38
N PHE A 44 -19.20 33.80 -10.16
CA PHE A 44 -19.91 32.53 -10.24
C PHE A 44 -21.03 32.40 -9.21
N VAL A 45 -20.72 32.71 -7.95
CA VAL A 45 -21.63 32.60 -6.82
C VAL A 45 -22.80 33.57 -6.98
N LEU A 46 -22.58 34.75 -7.55
CA LEU A 46 -23.67 35.69 -7.88
C LEU A 46 -24.68 35.10 -8.88
N LEU A 47 -24.22 34.26 -9.81
CA LEU A 47 -25.08 33.65 -10.83
C LEU A 47 -25.78 32.37 -10.35
N VAL A 48 -25.04 31.48 -9.67
CA VAL A 48 -25.53 30.13 -9.32
C VAL A 48 -26.13 30.07 -7.91
N LYS A 49 -25.88 31.07 -7.05
CA LYS A 49 -26.28 31.19 -5.62
C LYS A 49 -25.80 30.04 -4.73
N ASP A 50 -26.08 28.81 -5.10
CA ASP A 50 -25.61 27.58 -4.45
C ASP A 50 -24.65 26.81 -5.38
N PRO A 51 -23.33 26.97 -5.21
CA PRO A 51 -22.35 26.26 -6.02
C PRO A 51 -22.32 24.73 -5.76
N LEU A 52 -22.82 24.26 -4.61
CA LEU A 52 -22.83 22.83 -4.26
C LEU A 52 -23.90 22.05 -5.03
N PHE A 53 -24.91 22.72 -5.59
CA PHE A 53 -25.87 22.13 -6.53
C PHE A 53 -25.18 21.38 -7.69
N LEU A 54 -23.96 21.79 -8.05
CA LEU A 54 -23.20 21.19 -9.13
C LEU A 54 -22.41 19.92 -8.75
N LEU A 55 -22.34 19.55 -7.46
CA LEU A 55 -21.60 18.37 -7.00
C LEU A 55 -21.94 17.06 -7.74
N PRO A 56 -23.21 16.68 -7.98
CA PRO A 56 -23.53 15.40 -8.59
C PRO A 56 -23.17 15.32 -10.08
N TYR A 57 -22.78 16.43 -10.71
CA TYR A 57 -22.42 16.42 -12.13
C TYR A 57 -21.12 15.68 -12.42
N GLY A 58 -20.24 15.51 -11.43
CA GLY A 58 -19.06 14.65 -11.54
C GLY A 58 -19.46 13.20 -11.80
N GLU A 59 -20.40 12.68 -11.02
CA GLU A 59 -20.93 11.32 -11.19
C GLU A 59 -21.77 11.19 -12.46
N LYS A 60 -22.76 12.08 -12.66
CA LYS A 60 -23.67 12.03 -13.82
C LYS A 60 -22.91 11.99 -15.15
N ARG A 61 -21.85 12.79 -15.28
CA ARG A 61 -21.03 12.83 -16.50
C ARG A 61 -20.18 11.57 -16.67
N ASN A 62 -19.64 11.01 -15.59
CA ASN A 62 -18.91 9.75 -15.65
C ASN A 62 -19.82 8.59 -16.12
N ASN A 63 -21.07 8.57 -15.64
CA ASN A 63 -22.07 7.58 -16.03
C ASN A 63 -22.57 7.72 -17.48
N LEU A 64 -22.53 8.92 -18.05
CA LEU A 64 -22.86 9.16 -19.46
C LEU A 64 -21.71 8.74 -20.38
N GLN A 65 -20.47 9.03 -19.99
CA GLN A 65 -19.29 8.63 -20.76
C GLN A 65 -19.14 7.11 -20.85
N SER A 66 -19.51 6.35 -19.81
CA SER A 66 -19.51 4.89 -19.84
C SER A 66 -20.62 4.29 -20.73
N LYS A 67 -21.69 5.05 -21.02
CA LYS A 67 -22.82 4.62 -21.87
C LYS A 67 -22.69 5.01 -23.34
N ARG A 68 -21.75 5.90 -23.70
CA ARG A 68 -21.51 6.42 -25.06
C ARG A 68 -21.02 5.39 -26.11
N LYS A 69 -21.13 4.08 -25.87
CA LYS A 69 -20.99 3.05 -26.94
C LYS A 69 -22.27 2.84 -27.76
N LYS A 70 -23.38 3.48 -27.39
CA LYS A 70 -24.60 3.59 -28.21
C LYS A 70 -25.24 4.94 -27.92
N ILE A 71 -25.78 5.59 -28.94
CA ILE A 71 -26.65 6.79 -28.86
C ILE A 71 -25.90 8.13 -29.01
N ASP A 72 -25.58 8.48 -30.26
CA ASP A 72 -25.29 9.85 -30.70
C ASP A 72 -26.58 10.72 -30.84
N SER A 73 -27.75 10.22 -30.43
CA SER A 73 -29.05 10.85 -30.70
C SER A 73 -29.82 11.39 -29.48
N GLU A 74 -29.40 11.13 -28.23
CA GLU A 74 -30.14 11.57 -27.02
C GLU A 74 -29.53 12.79 -26.30
N GLU A 75 -28.32 13.25 -26.69
CA GLU A 75 -27.67 14.41 -26.05
C GLU A 75 -28.47 15.71 -26.17
N LYS A 76 -29.40 15.80 -27.12
CA LYS A 76 -30.26 16.97 -27.33
C LYS A 76 -31.60 16.91 -26.58
N ALA A 77 -31.93 15.81 -25.89
CA ALA A 77 -33.25 15.64 -25.24
C ALA A 77 -33.29 16.15 -23.79
N ASN A 78 -32.14 16.27 -23.12
CA ASN A 78 -32.06 16.84 -21.77
C ASN A 78 -31.68 18.33 -21.85
N ASN A 79 -32.59 19.20 -21.42
CA ASN A 79 -32.37 20.65 -21.28
C ASN A 79 -31.30 21.04 -20.22
N ASP A 80 -30.50 20.09 -19.73
CA ASP A 80 -29.49 20.33 -18.69
C ASP A 80 -28.17 20.81 -19.32
N CYS A 81 -27.94 22.12 -19.26
CA CYS A 81 -26.78 22.74 -19.89
C CYS A 81 -25.43 22.27 -19.31
N PHE A 82 -25.43 21.77 -18.06
CA PHE A 82 -24.22 21.32 -17.39
C PHE A 82 -23.81 19.91 -17.78
N LEU A 83 -24.55 19.19 -18.62
CA LEU A 83 -24.13 17.91 -19.19
C LEU A 83 -23.38 18.06 -20.52
N TYR A 84 -23.48 19.22 -21.19
CA TYR A 84 -22.76 19.45 -22.46
C TYR A 84 -21.25 19.62 -22.25
N HIS A 85 -20.49 18.67 -22.79
CA HIS A 85 -19.03 18.63 -22.64
C HIS A 85 -18.31 19.78 -23.37
N GLU A 86 -18.84 20.22 -24.52
CA GLU A 86 -18.24 21.30 -25.32
C GLU A 86 -18.28 22.67 -24.63
N THR A 87 -19.29 22.89 -23.78
CA THR A 87 -19.49 24.16 -23.05
C THR A 87 -18.81 24.15 -21.68
N TYR A 88 -18.90 23.01 -20.97
CA TYR A 88 -18.31 22.84 -19.65
C TYR A 88 -17.50 21.55 -19.63
N THR A 89 -16.20 21.63 -19.32
CA THR A 89 -15.37 20.42 -19.23
C THR A 89 -15.44 19.81 -17.83
N THR A 90 -15.20 18.51 -17.74
CA THR A 90 -15.11 17.76 -16.47
C THR A 90 -14.01 18.29 -15.57
N GLU A 91 -12.88 18.66 -16.17
CA GLU A 91 -11.73 19.27 -15.49
C GLU A 91 -12.07 20.67 -14.97
N GLY A 92 -12.93 21.40 -15.68
CA GLY A 92 -13.40 22.72 -15.26
C GLY A 92 -14.21 22.66 -13.98
N PHE A 93 -15.14 21.70 -13.86
CA PHE A 93 -15.86 21.45 -12.61
C PHE A 93 -14.92 20.97 -11.50
N ALA A 94 -14.00 20.05 -11.81
CA ALA A 94 -13.06 19.57 -10.80
C ALA A 94 -12.16 20.69 -10.25
N MET A 95 -11.75 21.61 -11.12
CA MET A 95 -11.03 22.83 -10.74
C MET A 95 -11.89 23.79 -9.92
N LEU A 96 -13.17 23.95 -10.25
CA LEU A 96 -14.11 24.72 -9.44
C LEU A 96 -14.19 24.16 -8.01
N PHE A 97 -14.36 22.85 -7.84
CA PHE A 97 -14.44 22.24 -6.51
C PHE A 97 -13.11 22.24 -5.75
N TYR A 98 -11.98 22.17 -6.46
CA TYR A 98 -10.68 22.48 -5.86
C TYR A 98 -10.66 23.90 -5.27
N LEU A 99 -11.06 24.92 -6.03
CA LEU A 99 -11.07 26.30 -5.55
C LEU A 99 -12.04 26.50 -4.38
N LEU A 100 -13.25 25.96 -4.47
CA LEU A 100 -14.27 26.11 -3.42
C LEU A 100 -13.84 25.42 -2.11
N LEU A 101 -13.37 24.18 -2.19
CA LEU A 101 -13.15 23.35 -0.99
C LEU A 101 -11.71 23.37 -0.49
N SER A 102 -10.71 23.44 -1.38
CA SER A 102 -9.29 23.37 -1.01
C SER A 102 -8.66 24.74 -0.77
N GLU A 103 -9.07 25.74 -1.54
CA GLU A 103 -8.62 27.14 -1.37
C GLU A 103 -9.62 27.95 -0.50
N GLU A 104 -10.60 27.27 0.11
CA GLU A 104 -11.57 27.87 1.05
C GLU A 104 -12.37 29.05 0.46
N LEU A 105 -12.67 28.99 -0.85
CA LEU A 105 -13.46 30.01 -1.55
C LEU A 105 -14.96 29.72 -1.57
N LEU A 106 -15.43 28.73 -0.80
CA LEU A 106 -16.84 28.46 -0.62
C LEU A 106 -17.49 29.64 0.15
N PRO A 107 -18.54 30.28 -0.38
CA PRO A 107 -19.16 31.43 0.27
C PRO A 107 -19.93 31.00 1.53
N GLU A 108 -19.99 31.89 2.53
CA GLU A 108 -20.76 31.64 3.76
C GLU A 108 -22.27 31.51 3.52
N SER A 109 -22.75 32.02 2.37
CA SER A 109 -24.17 31.95 1.96
C SER A 109 -24.59 30.58 1.41
N VAL A 110 -23.70 29.60 1.32
CA VAL A 110 -24.06 28.25 0.84
C VAL A 110 -25.03 27.59 1.80
N PRO A 111 -26.11 26.95 1.29
CA PRO A 111 -27.03 26.20 2.12
C PRO A 111 -26.33 25.14 2.98
N GLN A 112 -26.57 25.14 4.29
CA GLN A 112 -26.02 24.13 5.21
C GLN A 112 -26.80 22.81 5.24
N ILE A 113 -27.62 22.55 4.22
CA ILE A 113 -28.49 21.36 4.12
C ILE A 113 -27.75 20.12 3.59
N TYR A 114 -26.56 20.29 3.02
CA TYR A 114 -25.79 19.20 2.44
C TYR A 114 -25.09 18.38 3.53
N ASP A 115 -25.35 17.07 3.54
CA ASP A 115 -24.62 16.15 4.39
C ASP A 115 -23.13 16.14 3.99
N ARG A 116 -22.23 16.21 4.97
CA ARG A 116 -20.79 16.20 4.73
C ARG A 116 -20.32 14.90 4.05
N ARG A 117 -21.00 13.78 4.30
CA ARG A 117 -20.77 12.49 3.62
C ARG A 117 -21.10 12.61 2.14
N TYR A 118 -22.21 13.24 1.80
CA TYR A 118 -22.61 13.48 0.42
C TYR A 118 -21.59 14.38 -0.32
N ILE A 119 -21.15 15.47 0.31
CA ILE A 119 -20.11 16.34 -0.27
C ILE A 119 -18.80 15.57 -0.47
N PHE A 120 -18.42 14.74 0.51
CA PHE A 120 -17.24 13.90 0.44
C PHE A 120 -17.30 12.93 -0.74
N GLU A 121 -18.35 12.12 -0.83
CA GLU A 121 -18.52 11.09 -1.86
C GLU A 121 -18.59 11.70 -3.27
N MET A 122 -19.41 12.74 -3.46
CA MET A 122 -19.50 13.45 -4.74
C MET A 122 -18.18 14.15 -5.09
N GLY A 123 -17.49 14.70 -4.08
CA GLY A 123 -16.18 15.31 -4.23
C GLY A 123 -15.11 14.35 -4.75
N LEU A 124 -15.16 13.07 -4.36
CA LEU A 124 -14.19 12.07 -4.82
C LEU A 124 -14.22 11.88 -6.35
N HIS A 125 -15.36 12.09 -7.02
CA HIS A 125 -15.42 12.06 -8.49
C HIS A 125 -14.52 13.13 -9.11
N TYR A 126 -14.52 14.33 -8.56
CA TYR A 126 -13.65 15.42 -9.03
C TYR A 126 -12.19 15.17 -8.70
N VAL A 127 -11.91 14.55 -7.56
CA VAL A 127 -10.55 14.10 -7.23
C VAL A 127 -10.06 13.11 -8.29
N VAL A 128 -10.85 12.09 -8.63
CA VAL A 128 -10.51 11.13 -9.69
C VAL A 128 -10.26 11.81 -11.03
N ILE A 129 -11.06 12.81 -11.41
CA ILE A 129 -10.85 13.59 -12.63
C ILE A 129 -9.49 14.30 -12.61
N LEU A 130 -9.14 14.97 -11.52
CA LEU A 130 -7.86 15.69 -11.40
C LEU A 130 -6.65 14.74 -11.37
N LEU A 131 -6.77 13.59 -10.71
CA LEU A 131 -5.70 12.59 -10.63
C LEU A 131 -5.47 11.85 -11.95
N SER A 132 -6.48 11.81 -12.81
CA SER A 132 -6.38 11.29 -14.18
C SER A 132 -5.66 12.24 -15.14
N GLY A 133 -5.39 13.49 -14.73
CA GLY A 133 -4.69 14.48 -15.56
C GLY A 133 -3.22 14.15 -15.79
N GLU A 134 -2.71 14.47 -16.99
CA GLU A 134 -1.31 14.21 -17.38
C GLU A 134 -0.31 15.16 -16.71
N ARG A 135 -0.75 16.38 -16.38
CA ARG A 135 0.13 17.44 -15.88
C ARG A 135 0.33 17.33 -14.39
N THR A 136 1.59 17.47 -13.95
CA THR A 136 1.96 17.38 -12.52
C THR A 136 1.17 18.31 -11.61
N VAL A 137 0.89 19.52 -12.08
CA VAL A 137 0.13 20.52 -11.33
C VAL A 137 -1.31 20.10 -11.09
N VAL A 138 -1.90 19.36 -12.03
CA VAL A 138 -3.31 18.98 -12.00
C VAL A 138 -3.55 17.87 -10.99
N TYR A 139 -2.74 16.80 -11.02
CA TYR A 139 -2.89 15.74 -10.02
C TYR A 139 -2.58 16.25 -8.60
N PHE A 140 -1.65 17.20 -8.43
CA PHE A 140 -1.38 17.78 -7.11
C PHE A 140 -2.60 18.53 -6.54
N LYS A 141 -3.34 19.24 -7.39
CA LYS A 141 -4.64 19.82 -7.00
C LYS A 141 -5.65 18.74 -6.62
N GLY A 142 -5.61 17.58 -7.29
CA GLY A 142 -6.38 16.38 -6.89
C GLY A 142 -6.03 15.90 -5.48
N ILE A 143 -4.74 15.80 -5.14
CA ILE A 143 -4.28 15.43 -3.78
C ILE A 143 -4.77 16.45 -2.75
N ARG A 144 -4.70 17.74 -3.05
CA ARG A 144 -5.17 18.81 -2.15
C ARG A 144 -6.69 18.80 -1.97
N LEU A 145 -7.44 18.51 -3.03
CA LEU A 145 -8.88 18.33 -2.94
C LEU A 145 -9.23 17.11 -2.09
N ALA A 146 -8.56 15.98 -2.27
CA ALA A 146 -8.72 14.82 -1.40
C ALA A 146 -8.46 15.18 0.07
N GLN A 147 -7.39 15.95 0.34
CA GLN A 147 -7.07 16.42 1.68
C GLN A 147 -8.20 17.27 2.29
N ALA A 148 -8.78 18.20 1.53
CA ALA A 148 -9.88 19.03 2.00
C ALA A 148 -11.14 18.19 2.30
N LEU A 149 -11.46 17.23 1.42
CA LEU A 149 -12.60 16.34 1.59
C LEU A 149 -12.43 15.42 2.80
N VAL A 150 -11.25 14.83 3.01
CA VAL A 150 -10.96 14.00 4.19
C VAL A 150 -11.06 14.82 5.48
N LYS A 151 -10.55 16.06 5.48
CA LYS A 151 -10.71 16.98 6.62
C LYS A 151 -12.17 17.28 6.94
N LEU A 152 -13.02 17.44 5.91
CA LEU A 152 -14.45 17.72 6.07
C LEU A 152 -15.17 16.63 6.87
N VAL A 153 -14.77 15.36 6.68
CA VAL A 153 -15.37 14.19 7.35
C VAL A 153 -14.56 13.68 8.54
N ARG A 154 -13.49 14.37 8.98
CA ARG A 154 -12.58 13.88 10.04
C ARG A 154 -13.27 13.47 11.34
N ASN A 155 -14.38 14.13 11.70
CA ASN A 155 -15.13 13.86 12.94
C ASN A 155 -16.37 12.98 12.70
N ILE A 156 -16.56 12.52 11.47
CA ILE A 156 -17.63 11.61 11.07
C ILE A 156 -17.01 10.24 10.93
N LYS A 157 -17.51 9.27 11.69
CA LYS A 157 -17.17 7.87 11.44
C LYS A 157 -17.98 7.40 10.25
N LEU A 158 -17.30 7.19 9.12
CA LEU A 158 -17.87 6.51 7.96
C LEU A 158 -17.91 5.01 8.24
N SER A 159 -18.96 4.35 7.77
CA SER A 159 -19.16 2.92 7.93
C SER A 159 -18.61 2.14 6.73
N SER A 160 -18.44 0.84 6.90
CA SER A 160 -18.18 -0.09 5.80
C SER A 160 -19.25 -0.06 4.69
N GLN A 161 -20.47 0.38 4.98
CA GLN A 161 -21.56 0.47 4.00
C GLN A 161 -21.33 1.61 2.99
N ASP A 162 -20.69 2.70 3.42
CA ASP A 162 -20.37 3.84 2.55
C ASP A 162 -19.37 3.41 1.44
N LEU A 163 -18.50 2.44 1.73
CA LEU A 163 -17.56 1.86 0.74
C LEU A 163 -18.23 1.08 -0.38
N ARG A 164 -19.54 0.81 -0.32
CA ARG A 164 -20.28 0.14 -1.41
C ARG A 164 -20.39 1.02 -2.65
N ALA A 165 -20.27 2.35 -2.49
CA ALA A 165 -20.25 3.25 -3.64
C ALA A 165 -18.99 2.98 -4.50
N PRO A 166 -19.14 2.79 -5.83
CA PRO A 166 -18.04 2.41 -6.72
C PRO A 166 -16.95 3.48 -6.84
N ILE A 167 -17.23 4.70 -6.38
CA ILE A 167 -16.27 5.78 -6.36
C ILE A 167 -15.09 5.48 -5.43
N HIS A 168 -15.29 4.72 -4.34
CA HIS A 168 -14.22 4.44 -3.38
C HIS A 168 -13.12 3.54 -3.97
N SER A 169 -13.48 2.48 -4.70
CA SER A 169 -12.51 1.63 -5.39
C SER A 169 -11.80 2.40 -6.51
N THR A 170 -12.57 3.18 -7.28
CA THR A 170 -12.02 4.02 -8.36
C THR A 170 -11.06 5.07 -7.82
N PHE A 171 -11.42 5.73 -6.72
CA PHE A 171 -10.58 6.67 -6.02
C PHE A 171 -9.29 5.99 -5.56
N CYS A 172 -9.36 4.86 -4.87
CA CYS A 172 -8.18 4.14 -4.38
C CYS A 172 -7.21 3.80 -5.52
N GLU A 173 -7.72 3.22 -6.62
CA GLU A 173 -6.92 2.89 -7.81
C GLU A 173 -6.24 4.10 -8.44
N ARG A 174 -7.00 5.18 -8.66
CA ARG A 174 -6.50 6.39 -9.32
C ARG A 174 -5.53 7.16 -8.42
N TYR A 175 -5.79 7.16 -7.12
CA TYR A 175 -4.96 7.82 -6.12
C TYR A 175 -3.61 7.16 -5.97
N VAL A 176 -3.57 5.84 -5.78
CA VAL A 176 -2.31 5.08 -5.68
C VAL A 176 -1.47 5.27 -6.94
N ARG A 177 -2.06 5.11 -8.13
CA ARG A 177 -1.34 5.33 -9.39
C ARG A 177 -0.83 6.77 -9.55
N ALA A 178 -1.53 7.76 -9.02
CA ALA A 178 -1.06 9.13 -9.04
C ALA A 178 0.16 9.35 -8.11
N LEU A 179 0.22 8.65 -6.98
CA LEU A 179 1.40 8.65 -6.10
C LEU A 179 2.61 8.00 -6.78
N GLU A 180 2.42 6.86 -7.45
CA GLU A 180 3.47 6.15 -8.19
C GLU A 180 4.08 7.02 -9.30
N ARG A 181 3.23 7.72 -10.07
CA ARG A 181 3.67 8.62 -11.15
C ARG A 181 4.32 9.92 -10.66
N SER A 182 4.18 10.26 -9.38
CA SER A 182 4.67 11.53 -8.87
C SER A 182 6.19 11.53 -8.73
N GLY A 183 6.88 12.29 -9.60
CA GLY A 183 8.32 12.52 -9.48
C GLY A 183 8.74 13.38 -8.28
N SER A 184 7.81 13.97 -7.54
CA SER A 184 8.11 14.81 -6.38
C SER A 184 7.95 14.04 -5.07
N VAL A 185 9.06 13.82 -4.35
CA VAL A 185 9.07 13.18 -3.02
C VAL A 185 8.09 13.87 -2.07
N ARG A 186 8.15 15.20 -1.98
CA ARG A 186 7.24 15.99 -1.14
C ARG A 186 5.76 15.75 -1.46
N ASN A 187 5.40 15.65 -2.74
CA ASN A 187 4.02 15.41 -3.13
C ASN A 187 3.58 13.99 -2.79
N ARG A 188 4.48 13.01 -2.91
CA ARG A 188 4.24 11.63 -2.45
C ARG A 188 4.03 11.58 -0.93
N ASP A 189 4.85 12.27 -0.14
CA ASP A 189 4.71 12.29 1.32
C ASP A 189 3.37 12.87 1.78
N VAL A 190 2.98 14.01 1.19
CA VAL A 190 1.66 14.61 1.44
C VAL A 190 0.55 13.66 0.98
N GLY A 191 0.71 13.06 -0.19
CA GLY A 191 -0.26 12.14 -0.76
C GLY A 191 -0.49 10.90 0.10
N ILE A 192 0.58 10.28 0.61
CA ILE A 192 0.54 9.14 1.54
C ILE A 192 -0.16 9.53 2.84
N THR A 193 0.13 10.72 3.38
CA THR A 193 -0.54 11.22 4.60
C THR A 193 -2.05 11.30 4.39
N VAL A 194 -2.49 11.87 3.27
CA VAL A 194 -3.91 12.00 2.92
C VAL A 194 -4.57 10.63 2.71
N LEU A 195 -3.86 9.66 2.11
CA LEU A 195 -4.36 8.29 1.97
C LEU A 195 -4.54 7.61 3.33
N THR A 196 -3.60 7.80 4.26
CA THR A 196 -3.72 7.30 5.64
C THR A 196 -4.90 7.95 6.35
N ASP A 197 -5.04 9.27 6.24
CA ASP A 197 -6.18 9.99 6.82
C ASP A 197 -7.51 9.49 6.23
N TYR A 198 -7.57 9.25 4.92
CA TYR A 198 -8.72 8.66 4.23
C TYR A 198 -9.05 7.26 4.76
N ILE A 199 -8.06 6.40 5.03
CA ILE A 199 -8.31 5.09 5.63
C ILE A 199 -8.89 5.28 7.05
N HIS A 200 -8.38 6.24 7.81
CA HIS A 200 -8.79 6.47 9.19
C HIS A 200 -10.16 7.13 9.37
N THR A 201 -10.78 7.70 8.33
CA THR A 201 -12.16 8.21 8.40
C THR A 201 -13.20 7.11 8.53
N PHE A 202 -12.88 5.88 8.11
CA PHE A 202 -13.76 4.73 8.21
C PHE A 202 -13.65 4.02 9.55
N ASP A 203 -14.67 3.24 9.89
CA ASP A 203 -14.66 2.27 10.98
C ASP A 203 -13.68 1.11 10.72
N ASP A 204 -13.48 0.23 11.70
CA ASP A 204 -12.49 -0.85 11.61
C ASP A 204 -12.80 -1.86 10.50
N GLU A 205 -14.08 -2.07 10.18
CA GLU A 205 -14.47 -2.90 9.03
C GLU A 205 -14.07 -2.21 7.72
N GLY A 206 -14.39 -0.94 7.55
CA GLY A 206 -14.04 -0.19 6.36
C GLY A 206 -12.53 -0.06 6.17
N ARG A 207 -11.77 0.18 7.24
CA ARG A 207 -10.30 0.16 7.24
C ARG A 207 -9.76 -1.17 6.73
N TYR A 208 -10.27 -2.27 7.26
CA TYR A 208 -9.92 -3.62 6.82
C TYR A 208 -10.25 -3.84 5.34
N MET A 209 -11.44 -3.44 4.89
CA MET A 209 -11.87 -3.59 3.50
C MET A 209 -10.98 -2.82 2.53
N ILE A 210 -10.61 -1.57 2.85
CA ILE A 210 -9.72 -0.76 2.02
C ILE A 210 -8.34 -1.41 1.93
N ILE A 211 -7.76 -1.80 3.07
CA ILE A 211 -6.44 -2.44 3.12
C ILE A 211 -6.44 -3.78 2.36
N SER A 212 -7.48 -4.60 2.56
CA SER A 212 -7.65 -5.88 1.85
C SER A 212 -7.74 -5.65 0.35
N HIS A 213 -8.51 -4.64 -0.09
CA HIS A 213 -8.58 -4.24 -1.49
C HIS A 213 -7.20 -3.84 -2.02
N MET A 214 -6.46 -2.99 -1.30
CA MET A 214 -5.11 -2.58 -1.73
C MET A 214 -4.17 -3.78 -1.89
N LEU A 215 -4.16 -4.72 -0.94
CA LEU A 215 -3.30 -5.90 -1.00
C LEU A 215 -3.69 -6.90 -2.10
N LYS A 216 -4.96 -6.91 -2.52
CA LYS A 216 -5.47 -7.77 -3.60
C LYS A 216 -5.30 -7.15 -4.99
N THR A 217 -5.42 -5.83 -5.09
CA THR A 217 -5.48 -5.13 -6.37
C THR A 217 -4.10 -4.64 -6.84
N PHE A 218 -3.21 -4.27 -5.94
CA PHE A 218 -1.89 -3.75 -6.32
C PHE A 218 -0.79 -4.79 -6.15
N ASP A 219 0.03 -4.90 -7.20
CA ASP A 219 1.21 -5.75 -7.26
C ASP A 219 2.50 -4.99 -6.91
N ASP A 220 2.46 -3.66 -6.94
CA ASP A 220 3.60 -2.81 -6.59
C ASP A 220 4.06 -3.07 -5.15
N ASP A 221 5.35 -3.37 -5.00
CA ASP A 221 5.96 -3.76 -3.73
C ASP A 221 5.86 -2.65 -2.68
N SER A 222 5.98 -1.38 -3.09
CA SER A 222 5.92 -0.23 -2.19
C SER A 222 4.50 0.04 -1.69
N VAL A 223 3.49 -0.12 -2.55
CA VAL A 223 2.07 0.00 -2.17
C VAL A 223 1.67 -1.12 -1.23
N ARG A 224 2.10 -2.35 -1.51
CA ARG A 224 1.86 -3.50 -0.63
C ARG A 224 2.53 -3.30 0.72
N ALA A 225 3.79 -2.85 0.74
CA ALA A 225 4.53 -2.54 1.97
C ALA A 225 3.81 -1.48 2.82
N TYR A 226 3.29 -0.43 2.18
CA TYR A 226 2.49 0.59 2.82
C TYR A 226 1.21 0.01 3.45
N ALA A 227 0.42 -0.76 2.69
CA ALA A 227 -0.81 -1.36 3.19
C ALA A 227 -0.58 -2.31 4.39
N ILE A 228 0.49 -3.12 4.33
CA ILE A 228 0.92 -3.98 5.45
C ILE A 228 1.27 -3.14 6.68
N THR A 229 2.00 -2.04 6.47
CA THR A 229 2.42 -1.13 7.55
C THR A 229 1.22 -0.49 8.23
N VAL A 230 0.26 0.03 7.47
CA VAL A 230 -0.98 0.60 8.01
C VAL A 230 -1.75 -0.44 8.81
N TYR A 231 -1.91 -1.66 8.29
CA TYR A 231 -2.63 -2.71 9.00
C TYR A 231 -1.95 -3.12 10.31
N LYS A 232 -0.62 -3.27 10.29
CA LYS A 232 0.18 -3.50 11.50
C LYS A 232 -0.03 -2.37 12.51
N ASP A 233 -0.05 -1.11 12.09
CA ASP A 233 -0.22 0.02 12.99
C ASP A 233 -1.64 0.04 13.60
N LEU A 234 -2.67 -0.35 12.85
CA LEU A 234 -4.04 -0.54 13.36
C LEU A 234 -4.12 -1.62 14.45
N ILE A 235 -3.58 -2.81 14.18
CA ILE A 235 -3.56 -3.90 15.18
C ILE A 235 -2.78 -3.47 16.42
N SER A 236 -1.63 -2.84 16.22
CA SER A 236 -0.76 -2.38 17.31
C SER A 236 -1.42 -1.27 18.13
N GLY A 237 -2.19 -0.40 17.49
CA GLY A 237 -3.02 0.61 18.14
C GLY A 237 -4.06 -0.04 19.05
N ASP A 238 -4.88 -0.93 18.50
CA ASP A 238 -5.93 -1.62 19.26
C ASP A 238 -5.37 -2.44 20.44
N MET A 239 -4.21 -3.06 20.26
CA MET A 239 -3.50 -3.78 21.33
C MET A 239 -3.01 -2.88 22.46
N ARG A 240 -2.59 -1.65 22.16
CA ARG A 240 -2.11 -0.68 23.16
C ARG A 240 -3.25 0.02 23.88
N ASP A 241 -4.31 0.35 23.16
CA ASP A 241 -5.42 1.14 23.68
C ASP A 241 -6.31 0.32 24.61
N LYS A 242 -6.36 -1.01 24.43
CA LYS A 242 -7.15 -1.93 25.23
C LYS A 242 -6.35 -2.64 26.31
N LYS A 243 -7.00 -2.91 27.44
CA LYS A 243 -6.43 -3.74 28.52
C LYS A 243 -6.19 -5.18 28.04
N LYS A 244 -5.31 -5.90 28.73
CA LYS A 244 -4.90 -7.27 28.36
C LYS A 244 -6.06 -8.26 28.29
N ASP A 245 -7.10 -8.07 29.09
CA ASP A 245 -8.24 -9.00 29.18
C ASP A 245 -9.37 -8.66 28.18
N GLU A 246 -9.28 -7.52 27.50
CA GLU A 246 -10.30 -7.11 26.53
C GLU A 246 -10.03 -7.75 25.15
N PRO A 247 -11.07 -8.22 24.44
CA PRO A 247 -10.91 -8.76 23.10
C PRO A 247 -10.50 -7.66 22.11
N LEU A 248 -9.66 -8.03 21.15
CA LEU A 248 -9.34 -7.15 20.02
C LEU A 248 -10.56 -6.97 19.13
N VAL A 249 -10.53 -5.93 18.29
CA VAL A 249 -11.54 -5.78 17.24
C VAL A 249 -11.51 -7.03 16.35
N ARG A 250 -12.70 -7.47 15.93
CA ARG A 250 -12.90 -8.66 15.09
C ARG A 250 -11.99 -8.66 13.85
N TRP A 251 -11.78 -7.50 13.22
CA TRP A 251 -10.98 -7.34 12.01
C TRP A 251 -9.46 -7.43 12.24
N TYR A 252 -9.03 -7.50 13.50
CA TYR A 252 -7.65 -7.56 13.95
C TYR A 252 -7.36 -8.85 14.75
N SER A 253 -8.24 -9.85 14.70
CA SER A 253 -8.09 -11.12 15.44
C SER A 253 -8.77 -12.31 14.77
N GLY A 254 -8.45 -13.52 15.23
CA GLY A 254 -9.15 -14.75 14.82
C GLY A 254 -9.00 -15.09 13.34
N GLU A 255 -10.05 -15.65 12.75
CA GLU A 255 -10.05 -16.11 11.34
C GLU A 255 -9.81 -14.99 10.34
N VAL A 256 -10.26 -13.76 10.65
CA VAL A 256 -10.10 -12.60 9.76
C VAL A 256 -8.62 -12.18 9.69
N LEU A 257 -7.96 -12.11 10.84
CA LEU A 257 -6.52 -11.85 10.88
C LEU A 257 -5.72 -13.02 10.27
N GLN A 258 -6.17 -14.26 10.49
CA GLN A 258 -5.58 -15.43 9.87
C GLN A 258 -5.58 -15.29 8.36
N ASP A 259 -6.75 -15.07 7.73
CA ASP A 259 -6.88 -14.89 6.28
C ASP A 259 -5.97 -13.77 5.77
N MET A 260 -5.99 -12.60 6.42
CA MET A 260 -5.15 -11.47 6.05
C MET A 260 -3.65 -11.80 6.10
N LEU A 261 -3.19 -12.46 7.16
CA LEU A 261 -1.79 -12.83 7.29
C LEU A 261 -1.40 -13.96 6.33
N THR A 262 -2.20 -15.02 6.22
CA THR A 262 -1.83 -16.22 5.47
C THR A 262 -2.01 -16.06 3.98
N ASN A 263 -2.97 -15.26 3.52
CA ASN A 263 -3.34 -15.18 2.11
C ASN A 263 -2.93 -13.86 1.45
N HIS A 264 -2.61 -12.80 2.22
CA HIS A 264 -2.34 -11.48 1.66
C HIS A 264 -0.99 -10.86 2.09
N ILE A 265 -0.59 -11.00 3.35
CA ILE A 265 0.62 -10.35 3.89
C ILE A 265 1.84 -11.26 3.86
N CYS A 266 1.77 -12.43 4.49
CA CYS A 266 2.88 -13.37 4.63
C CYS A 266 2.89 -14.41 3.50
N VAL A 267 2.97 -13.94 2.25
CA VAL A 267 2.91 -14.79 1.06
C VAL A 267 4.09 -14.51 0.14
N LEU A 268 4.80 -15.57 -0.23
CA LEU A 268 5.77 -15.56 -1.32
C LEU A 268 5.07 -16.06 -2.58
N ARG A 269 4.70 -15.15 -3.51
CA ARG A 269 3.85 -15.47 -4.68
C ARG A 269 4.40 -16.62 -5.55
N LYS A 270 5.72 -16.74 -5.66
CA LYS A 270 6.40 -17.82 -6.40
C LYS A 270 7.16 -18.77 -5.47
N GLY A 271 6.79 -18.81 -4.18
CA GLY A 271 7.50 -19.55 -3.14
C GLY A 271 8.97 -19.16 -3.10
N VAL A 272 9.85 -20.17 -3.05
CA VAL A 272 11.31 -20.00 -3.06
C VAL A 272 11.84 -19.26 -4.30
N LYS A 273 11.10 -19.27 -5.43
CA LYS A 273 11.51 -18.60 -6.68
C LYS A 273 11.07 -17.13 -6.74
N THR A 274 10.55 -16.58 -5.64
CA THR A 274 10.16 -15.17 -5.59
C THR A 274 11.42 -14.31 -5.69
N ASP A 275 11.37 -13.25 -6.50
CA ASP A 275 12.44 -12.26 -6.54
C ASP A 275 12.43 -11.48 -5.22
N LEU A 276 13.40 -11.77 -4.36
CA LEU A 276 13.50 -11.17 -3.03
C LEU A 276 13.91 -9.70 -3.08
N ILE A 277 14.60 -9.27 -4.14
CA ILE A 277 15.08 -7.91 -4.28
C ILE A 277 13.90 -7.01 -4.68
N ASP A 278 13.13 -7.44 -5.68
CA ASP A 278 11.96 -6.71 -6.17
C ASP A 278 10.81 -6.66 -5.16
N ASN A 279 10.74 -7.65 -4.25
CA ASN A 279 9.69 -7.73 -3.21
C ASN A 279 10.21 -7.36 -1.81
N SER A 280 11.36 -6.68 -1.73
CA SER A 280 12.06 -6.46 -0.46
C SER A 280 11.29 -5.57 0.52
N TYR A 281 10.53 -4.58 0.06
CA TYR A 281 9.77 -3.67 0.92
C TYR A 281 8.56 -4.38 1.54
N SER A 282 7.79 -5.14 0.76
CA SER A 282 6.62 -5.85 1.30
C SER A 282 7.03 -7.00 2.21
N ILE A 283 8.10 -7.74 1.88
CA ILE A 283 8.66 -8.79 2.75
C ILE A 283 9.15 -8.19 4.07
N THR A 284 9.89 -7.08 4.01
CA THR A 284 10.36 -6.37 5.22
C THR A 284 9.17 -5.91 6.07
N SER A 285 8.12 -5.38 5.44
CA SER A 285 6.92 -4.92 6.13
C SER A 285 6.15 -6.09 6.76
N ALA A 286 6.07 -7.24 6.09
CA ALA A 286 5.45 -8.46 6.61
C ALA A 286 6.22 -9.03 7.82
N LEU A 287 7.55 -9.11 7.74
CA LEU A 287 8.40 -9.52 8.87
C LEU A 287 8.29 -8.54 10.04
N SER A 288 8.25 -7.24 9.76
CA SER A 288 8.02 -6.21 10.78
C SER A 288 6.66 -6.38 11.45
N ALA A 289 5.61 -6.63 10.67
CA ALA A 289 4.27 -6.87 11.18
C ALA A 289 4.19 -8.09 12.08
N LEU A 290 4.75 -9.22 11.64
CA LEU A 290 4.85 -10.44 12.45
C LEU A 290 5.64 -10.20 13.73
N TRP A 291 6.79 -9.53 13.65
CA TRP A 291 7.59 -9.25 14.83
C TRP A 291 6.85 -8.40 15.86
N VAL A 292 6.19 -7.32 15.42
CA VAL A 292 5.41 -6.46 16.31
C VAL A 292 4.31 -7.30 16.97
N LEU A 293 3.53 -8.01 16.16
CA LEU A 293 2.40 -8.81 16.61
C LEU A 293 2.82 -9.88 17.64
N LEU A 294 3.90 -10.62 17.38
CA LEU A 294 4.41 -11.64 18.30
C LEU A 294 4.96 -11.04 19.60
N LYS A 295 5.52 -9.83 19.54
CA LYS A 295 6.08 -9.15 20.72
C LYS A 295 4.99 -8.52 21.59
N THR A 296 3.92 -8.01 20.97
CA THR A 296 2.82 -7.35 21.67
C THR A 296 1.78 -8.36 22.18
N ASP A 297 1.52 -9.45 21.45
CA ASP A 297 0.50 -10.43 21.80
C ASP A 297 0.99 -11.51 22.77
N GLN A 298 1.20 -11.11 24.03
CA GLN A 298 1.66 -12.01 25.08
C GLN A 298 0.61 -13.04 25.53
N CYS A 299 -0.68 -12.76 25.31
CA CYS A 299 -1.80 -13.57 25.82
C CYS A 299 -2.59 -14.26 24.70
N ASN A 300 -2.06 -14.30 23.46
CA ASN A 300 -2.73 -14.85 22.28
C ASN A 300 -4.12 -14.23 22.00
N ARG A 301 -4.30 -12.93 22.27
CA ARG A 301 -5.54 -12.18 22.02
C ARG A 301 -5.86 -12.09 20.52
N SER A 302 -4.84 -12.10 19.67
CA SER A 302 -5.00 -12.10 18.22
C SER A 302 -5.36 -13.49 17.67
N HIS A 303 -5.18 -14.54 18.47
CA HIS A 303 -5.23 -15.96 18.07
C HIS A 303 -4.14 -16.40 17.08
N ILE A 304 -3.09 -15.59 16.86
CA ILE A 304 -2.00 -15.92 15.93
C ILE A 304 -1.35 -17.27 16.20
N TRP A 305 -1.21 -17.65 17.48
CA TRP A 305 -0.56 -18.91 17.85
C TRP A 305 -1.34 -20.15 17.41
N ASN A 306 -2.65 -20.02 17.16
CA ASN A 306 -3.50 -21.14 16.75
C ASN A 306 -3.15 -21.63 15.34
N TYR A 307 -2.70 -20.73 14.46
CA TYR A 307 -2.36 -21.01 13.06
C TYR A 307 -0.90 -20.69 12.71
N PHE A 308 -0.06 -20.45 13.72
CA PHE A 308 1.33 -20.05 13.52
C PHE A 308 2.15 -21.10 12.76
N GLY A 309 1.85 -22.40 12.95
CA GLY A 309 2.51 -23.47 12.20
C GLY A 309 2.35 -23.34 10.69
N THR A 310 1.19 -22.87 10.23
CA THR A 310 0.93 -22.57 8.81
C THR A 310 1.78 -21.39 8.34
N LEU A 311 1.83 -20.30 9.11
CA LEU A 311 2.68 -19.14 8.79
C LEU A 311 4.17 -19.50 8.74
N GLU A 312 4.65 -20.28 9.70
CA GLU A 312 6.05 -20.73 9.75
C GLU A 312 6.38 -21.58 8.51
N ALA A 313 5.52 -22.52 8.15
CA ALA A 313 5.73 -23.41 7.01
C ALA A 313 5.68 -22.68 5.66
N GLN A 314 4.68 -21.83 5.42
CA GLN A 314 4.44 -21.24 4.11
C GLN A 314 5.26 -19.98 3.82
N PHE A 315 5.68 -19.27 4.88
CA PHE A 315 6.36 -17.98 4.74
C PHE A 315 7.77 -18.02 5.29
N LEU A 316 7.96 -18.30 6.59
CA LEU A 316 9.28 -18.14 7.24
C LEU A 316 10.30 -19.16 6.73
N LEU A 317 9.91 -20.44 6.63
CA LEU A 317 10.79 -21.49 6.13
C LEU A 317 11.08 -21.32 4.64
N GLU A 318 10.07 -20.97 3.85
CA GLU A 318 10.24 -20.73 2.41
C GLU A 318 11.10 -19.48 2.14
N LEU A 319 10.93 -18.42 2.93
CA LEU A 319 11.76 -17.22 2.86
C LEU A 319 13.21 -17.53 3.21
N ARG A 320 13.46 -18.36 4.24
CA ARG A 320 14.83 -18.76 4.58
C ARG A 320 15.51 -19.49 3.42
N LYS A 321 14.82 -20.45 2.81
CA LYS A 321 15.32 -21.17 1.62
C LYS A 321 15.57 -20.21 0.46
N ALA A 322 14.66 -19.27 0.23
CA ALA A 322 14.79 -18.29 -0.84
C ALA A 322 16.05 -17.43 -0.63
N ILE A 323 16.25 -16.91 0.58
CA ILE A 323 17.43 -16.11 0.93
C ILE A 323 18.72 -16.92 0.70
N ASP A 324 18.76 -18.17 1.16
CA ASP A 324 19.94 -19.02 1.01
C ASP A 324 20.25 -19.33 -0.47
N LEU A 325 19.23 -19.58 -1.30
CA LEU A 325 19.40 -19.78 -2.75
C LEU A 325 19.82 -18.51 -3.47
N THR A 326 19.16 -17.38 -3.25
CA THR A 326 19.50 -16.10 -3.90
C THR A 326 20.89 -15.63 -3.47
N ARG A 327 21.27 -15.85 -2.21
CA ARG A 327 22.62 -15.56 -1.72
C ARG A 327 23.67 -16.44 -2.39
N ALA A 328 23.39 -17.73 -2.56
CA ALA A 328 24.30 -18.64 -3.27
C ALA A 328 24.48 -18.22 -4.74
N HIS A 329 23.40 -17.81 -5.40
CA HIS A 329 23.41 -17.28 -6.77
C HIS A 329 24.37 -16.09 -6.90
N TYR A 330 24.16 -15.01 -6.15
CA TYR A 330 25.00 -13.81 -6.26
C TYR A 330 26.45 -14.05 -5.81
N LYS A 331 26.68 -14.92 -4.81
CA LYS A 331 28.05 -15.31 -4.44
C LYS A 331 28.76 -16.07 -5.56
N ASN A 332 28.05 -16.93 -6.29
CA ASN A 332 28.62 -17.65 -7.43
C ASN A 332 28.89 -16.69 -8.60
N GLU A 333 27.95 -15.80 -8.91
CA GLU A 333 28.08 -14.77 -9.95
C GLU A 333 29.30 -13.86 -9.70
N MET A 334 29.54 -13.46 -8.45
CA MET A 334 30.74 -12.71 -8.06
C MET A 334 32.04 -13.52 -8.27
N LYS A 335 32.03 -14.83 -7.97
CA LYS A 335 33.21 -15.69 -8.15
C LYS A 335 33.53 -15.89 -9.62
N VAL A 336 32.53 -16.18 -10.46
CA VAL A 336 32.70 -16.32 -11.91
C VAL A 336 33.29 -15.03 -12.50
N THR A 337 32.75 -13.87 -12.10
CA THR A 337 33.26 -12.56 -12.54
C THR A 337 34.72 -12.31 -12.10
N ALA A 338 35.15 -12.90 -10.98
CA ALA A 338 36.51 -12.80 -10.46
C ALA A 338 37.46 -13.87 -11.02
N GLU A 339 36.97 -15.04 -11.44
CA GLU A 339 37.73 -16.15 -12.04
C GLU A 339 37.98 -15.92 -13.55
N ASP A 340 37.10 -15.16 -14.22
CA ASP A 340 37.33 -14.54 -15.54
C ASP A 340 38.52 -13.56 -15.56
N ASN A 341 39.23 -13.38 -14.44
CA ASN A 341 40.52 -12.69 -14.37
C ASN A 341 41.71 -13.59 -14.79
N ASN A 342 41.55 -14.92 -14.82
CA ASN A 342 42.65 -15.86 -15.11
C ASN A 342 42.57 -16.51 -16.50
N ALA A 343 41.46 -16.36 -17.22
CA ALA A 343 41.27 -16.90 -18.56
C ALA A 343 40.93 -15.77 -19.54
N GLN A 344 41.94 -15.09 -20.07
CA GLN A 344 41.78 -14.46 -21.37
C GLN A 344 41.94 -15.53 -22.47
N MET A 345 41.03 -15.48 -23.43
CA MET A 345 40.85 -16.32 -24.63
C MET A 345 39.94 -17.54 -24.47
N GLY A 346 38.71 -17.40 -24.98
CA GLY A 346 37.87 -18.54 -25.34
C GLY A 346 36.38 -18.30 -25.10
N GLU A 347 35.70 -17.90 -26.18
CA GLU A 347 34.28 -18.14 -26.45
C GLU A 347 33.21 -17.45 -25.56
N GLU A 348 32.52 -16.53 -26.21
CA GLU A 348 31.18 -16.04 -25.89
C GLU A 348 30.26 -17.20 -25.51
N HIS A 349 29.81 -17.27 -24.26
CA HIS A 349 28.48 -17.74 -23.86
C HIS A 349 28.33 -17.67 -22.33
N SER A 350 27.68 -16.63 -21.80
CA SER A 350 26.80 -16.80 -20.63
C SER A 350 25.90 -15.59 -20.39
N ALA A 351 24.59 -15.88 -20.48
CA ALA A 351 23.44 -15.16 -19.94
C ALA A 351 23.56 -13.63 -19.80
N GLU A 352 23.08 -12.97 -20.83
CA GLU A 352 22.67 -11.57 -20.82
C GLU A 352 21.72 -11.30 -19.63
N ILE A 353 22.16 -10.48 -18.68
CA ILE A 353 21.26 -9.85 -17.71
C ILE A 353 20.47 -8.82 -18.52
N THR A 354 19.35 -9.26 -19.10
CA THR A 354 18.49 -8.42 -19.92
C THR A 354 17.72 -7.45 -19.03
N ILE A 355 18.30 -6.27 -18.80
CA ILE A 355 17.55 -5.10 -18.32
C ILE A 355 16.85 -4.53 -19.55
N SER A 356 15.58 -4.89 -19.76
CA SER A 356 14.78 -4.32 -20.85
C SER A 356 14.51 -2.84 -20.59
N THR A 357 15.29 -1.97 -21.23
CA THR A 357 14.97 -0.54 -21.37
C THR A 357 13.96 -0.37 -22.51
N LEU A 358 12.84 0.28 -22.22
CA LEU A 358 11.69 0.50 -23.13
C LEU A 358 11.97 1.36 -24.38
N ASN A 359 13.23 1.74 -24.65
CA ASN A 359 13.58 2.75 -25.65
C ASN A 359 14.54 2.28 -26.77
N GLY A 360 14.83 0.98 -26.90
CA GLY A 360 15.63 0.48 -28.04
C GLY A 360 17.11 0.89 -28.05
N GLU A 361 17.62 1.47 -26.96
CA GLU A 361 19.05 1.64 -26.74
C GLU A 361 19.63 0.32 -26.21
N LEU A 362 20.73 -0.15 -26.84
CA LEU A 362 21.52 -1.29 -26.35
C LEU A 362 21.80 -1.09 -24.85
N PRO A 363 21.59 -2.11 -24.00
CA PRO A 363 21.85 -1.99 -22.58
C PRO A 363 23.30 -1.56 -22.36
N PRO A 364 23.57 -0.64 -21.42
CA PRO A 364 24.93 -0.17 -21.17
C PRO A 364 25.79 -1.37 -20.81
N VAL A 365 26.87 -1.60 -21.56
CA VAL A 365 27.85 -2.65 -21.25
C VAL A 365 28.39 -2.37 -19.85
N LEU A 366 27.93 -3.14 -18.87
CA LEU A 366 28.36 -3.00 -17.48
C LEU A 366 29.80 -3.49 -17.37
N SER A 367 30.70 -2.61 -16.89
CA SER A 367 32.07 -3.02 -16.57
C SER A 367 32.06 -4.10 -15.49
N LYS A 368 33.12 -4.92 -15.44
CA LYS A 368 33.23 -6.00 -14.45
C LYS A 368 33.12 -5.47 -13.02
N GLU A 369 33.73 -4.32 -12.74
CA GLU A 369 33.69 -3.65 -11.43
C GLU A 369 32.24 -3.30 -11.05
N LYS A 370 31.47 -2.74 -12.00
CA LYS A 370 30.05 -2.40 -11.76
C LYS A 370 29.18 -3.63 -11.51
N LYS A 371 29.48 -4.78 -12.15
CA LYS A 371 28.78 -6.05 -11.88
C LYS A 371 29.07 -6.56 -10.47
N VAL A 372 30.32 -6.49 -10.03
CA VAL A 372 30.72 -6.87 -8.67
C VAL A 372 30.06 -5.96 -7.64
N GLU A 373 30.07 -4.64 -7.85
CA GLU A 373 29.39 -3.66 -6.98
C GLU A 373 27.88 -3.93 -6.89
N LEU A 374 27.23 -4.23 -8.01
CA LEU A 374 25.81 -4.57 -8.04
C LEU A 374 25.52 -5.82 -7.18
N CYS A 375 26.30 -6.89 -7.36
CA CYS A 375 26.16 -8.12 -6.58
C CYS A 375 26.36 -7.87 -5.08
N GLN A 376 27.36 -7.06 -4.71
CA GLN A 376 27.57 -6.65 -3.32
C GLN A 376 26.36 -5.91 -2.75
N GLY A 377 25.79 -4.98 -3.53
CA GLY A 377 24.55 -4.28 -3.15
C GLY A 377 23.37 -5.22 -2.94
N MET A 378 23.21 -6.24 -3.79
CA MET A 378 22.15 -7.25 -3.64
C MET A 378 22.37 -8.14 -2.40
N LEU A 379 23.61 -8.57 -2.14
CA LEU A 379 23.94 -9.33 -0.94
C LEU A 379 23.64 -8.53 0.35
N LEU A 380 23.94 -7.23 0.36
CA LEU A 380 23.62 -6.37 1.50
C LEU A 380 22.10 -6.29 1.75
N ARG A 381 21.28 -6.21 0.69
CA ARG A 381 19.81 -6.24 0.82
C ARG A 381 19.32 -7.57 1.38
N LEU A 382 19.91 -8.69 0.95
CA LEU A 382 19.59 -10.01 1.49
C LEU A 382 19.96 -10.14 2.97
N ASP A 383 21.08 -9.56 3.39
CA ASP A 383 21.50 -9.59 4.80
C ASP A 383 20.55 -8.78 5.69
N ILE A 384 19.97 -7.69 5.18
CA ILE A 384 18.90 -6.96 5.88
C ILE A 384 17.67 -7.86 6.05
N LEU A 385 17.24 -8.57 5.00
CA LEU A 385 16.10 -9.50 5.10
C LEU A 385 16.36 -10.64 6.08
N ASP A 386 17.57 -11.22 6.04
CA ASP A 386 17.97 -12.29 6.93
C ASP A 386 18.04 -11.84 8.39
N PHE A 387 18.49 -10.61 8.64
CA PHE A 387 18.45 -9.99 9.96
C PHE A 387 17.01 -9.83 10.48
N GLN A 388 16.08 -9.35 9.65
CA GLN A 388 14.67 -9.22 10.06
C GLN A 388 14.04 -10.59 10.34
N LEU A 389 14.36 -11.59 9.52
CA LEU A 389 13.91 -12.97 9.71
C LEU A 389 14.46 -13.57 11.02
N ALA A 390 15.76 -13.37 11.30
CA ALA A 390 16.37 -13.79 12.55
C ALA A 390 15.72 -13.11 13.77
N ARG A 391 15.36 -11.84 13.65
CA ARG A 391 14.65 -11.09 14.70
C ARG A 391 13.27 -11.68 15.00
N VAL A 392 12.51 -12.05 13.96
CA VAL A 392 11.23 -12.75 14.11
C VAL A 392 11.44 -14.10 14.78
N ASN A 393 12.42 -14.90 14.32
CA ASN A 393 12.75 -16.20 14.93
C ASN A 393 13.14 -16.09 16.41
N GLY A 394 13.86 -15.06 16.80
CA GLY A 394 14.17 -14.77 18.20
C GLY A 394 12.92 -14.52 19.05
N ALA A 395 11.96 -13.74 18.54
CA ALA A 395 10.68 -13.49 19.22
C ALA A 395 9.84 -14.77 19.37
N ILE A 396 9.82 -15.62 18.33
CA ILE A 396 9.15 -16.92 18.37
C ILE A 396 9.73 -17.80 19.47
N GLU A 397 11.06 -17.92 19.53
CA GLU A 397 11.74 -18.75 20.53
C GLU A 397 11.53 -18.24 21.95
N GLN A 398 11.57 -16.92 22.16
CA GLN A 398 11.27 -16.31 23.45
C GLN A 398 9.84 -16.65 23.92
N MET A 399 8.86 -16.53 23.03
CA MET A 399 7.47 -16.84 23.35
C MET A 399 7.25 -18.34 23.60
N ARG A 400 7.91 -19.21 22.82
CA ARG A 400 7.90 -20.67 23.05
C ARG A 400 8.42 -21.02 24.45
N ARG A 401 9.50 -20.36 24.91
CA ARG A 401 10.07 -20.55 26.26
C ARG A 401 9.17 -20.00 27.37
N SER A 402 8.58 -18.82 27.18
CA SER A 402 7.65 -18.23 28.16
C SER A 402 6.40 -19.10 28.33
N ASN A 403 5.87 -19.65 27.24
CA ASN A 403 4.70 -20.54 27.28
C ASN A 403 4.99 -21.89 27.94
N GLU A 404 6.24 -22.38 27.93
CA GLU A 404 6.63 -23.58 28.68
C GLU A 404 6.74 -23.35 30.18
N LYS A 405 6.90 -22.10 30.63
CA LYS A 405 7.03 -21.74 32.04
C LYS A 405 5.73 -21.19 32.66
N ALA A 406 4.78 -20.70 31.87
CA ALA A 406 3.69 -19.86 32.38
C ALA A 406 2.29 -20.51 32.46
N PHE A 407 1.94 -21.56 31.70
CA PHE A 407 0.55 -22.07 31.72
C PHE A 407 0.42 -23.57 31.40
N PRO A 408 0.17 -24.45 32.40
CA PRO A 408 -0.15 -25.87 32.17
C PRO A 408 -1.52 -26.13 31.49
N ASN A 409 -2.44 -25.15 31.48
CA ASN A 409 -3.87 -25.37 31.19
C ASN A 409 -4.41 -24.64 29.93
N CYS A 410 -3.58 -24.17 29.01
CA CYS A 410 -4.08 -23.57 27.77
C CYS A 410 -4.46 -24.64 26.71
N PRO A 411 -5.70 -24.66 26.18
CA PRO A 411 -6.22 -25.72 25.30
C PRO A 411 -5.43 -25.98 24.00
N TRP A 412 -4.63 -25.03 23.52
CA TRP A 412 -3.83 -25.18 22.30
C TRP A 412 -2.56 -26.02 22.48
N MET A 413 -2.20 -26.42 23.72
CA MET A 413 -1.07 -27.32 23.98
C MET A 413 -1.28 -28.77 23.50
N LEU A 414 -2.51 -29.20 23.22
CA LEU A 414 -2.80 -30.58 22.80
C LEU A 414 -2.20 -30.93 21.42
N ASN A 415 -1.93 -29.95 20.55
CA ASN A 415 -1.25 -30.17 19.28
C ASN A 415 0.28 -30.32 19.39
N LYS A 416 0.86 -30.07 20.57
CA LYS A 416 2.32 -30.07 20.79
C LYS A 416 2.90 -31.49 20.94
N LEU A 417 2.08 -32.50 21.29
CA LEU A 417 2.53 -33.89 21.38
C LEU A 417 2.87 -34.46 19.99
N ASN A 418 2.07 -34.16 18.98
CA ASN A 418 2.30 -34.67 17.62
C ASN A 418 3.56 -34.09 16.96
N TYR A 419 3.89 -32.81 17.20
CA TYR A 419 5.05 -32.19 16.55
C TYR A 419 6.40 -32.60 17.15
N LYS A 420 6.47 -32.86 18.47
CA LYS A 420 7.67 -33.43 19.10
C LYS A 420 7.92 -34.87 18.66
N ILE A 421 6.85 -35.65 18.47
CA ILE A 421 6.92 -37.02 17.94
C ILE A 421 7.36 -37.00 16.46
N LEU A 422 6.77 -36.15 15.63
CA LEU A 422 7.16 -35.97 14.22
C LEU A 422 8.60 -35.49 14.07
N LYS A 423 9.06 -34.54 14.88
CA LYS A 423 10.45 -34.04 14.84
C LYS A 423 11.46 -35.11 15.32
N ARG A 424 11.09 -35.93 16.32
CA ARG A 424 11.89 -37.09 16.72
C ARG A 424 11.89 -38.20 15.67
N LEU A 425 10.76 -38.48 15.02
CA LEU A 425 10.69 -39.43 13.90
C LEU A 425 11.51 -38.95 12.70
N TYR A 426 11.46 -37.66 12.38
CA TYR A 426 12.23 -37.09 11.27
C TYR A 426 13.75 -37.12 11.55
N LEU A 427 14.17 -36.85 12.78
CA LEU A 427 15.57 -37.00 13.21
C LEU A 427 16.02 -38.47 13.28
N LEU A 428 15.14 -39.39 13.70
CA LEU A 428 15.43 -40.83 13.68
C LEU A 428 15.54 -41.38 12.25
N ILE A 429 14.69 -40.92 11.32
CA ILE A 429 14.75 -41.30 9.90
C ILE A 429 15.99 -40.69 9.22
N ALA A 430 16.36 -39.44 9.57
CA ALA A 430 17.55 -38.78 9.05
C ALA A 430 18.86 -39.39 9.59
N CYS A 431 18.89 -39.81 10.86
CA CYS A 431 20.05 -40.50 11.44
C CYS A 431 20.18 -41.97 11.00
N ASN A 432 19.06 -42.68 10.74
CA ASN A 432 19.10 -44.08 10.31
C ASN A 432 19.43 -44.28 8.81
N LYS A 433 19.53 -43.22 8.01
CA LYS A 433 20.06 -43.33 6.63
C LYS A 433 21.58 -43.33 6.53
N PHE A 434 22.31 -43.14 7.64
CA PHE A 434 23.78 -43.04 7.63
C PHE A 434 24.54 -44.11 8.42
N LYS A 435 23.86 -45.04 9.10
CA LYS A 435 24.49 -46.21 9.74
C LYS A 435 23.56 -47.41 9.69
N PHE A 436 24.14 -48.60 9.53
CA PHE A 436 23.53 -49.94 9.49
C PHE A 436 23.13 -50.51 8.11
N SER A 437 24.14 -50.77 7.29
CA SER A 437 24.34 -52.13 6.77
C SER A 437 25.17 -52.90 7.79
N PHE A 438 24.53 -53.65 8.70
CA PHE A 438 25.08 -54.83 9.41
C PHE A 438 24.01 -55.41 10.36
N ARG A 439 23.40 -56.53 9.96
CA ARG A 439 22.77 -57.60 10.76
C ARG A 439 22.06 -57.30 12.11
N CYS A 440 20.76 -57.68 12.11
CA CYS A 440 20.03 -58.52 13.07
C CYS A 440 19.50 -58.00 14.44
N LYS A 441 18.18 -58.24 14.59
CA LYS A 441 17.37 -58.69 15.76
C LYS A 441 16.82 -57.67 16.77
N ILE A 442 15.62 -58.04 17.25
CA ILE A 442 14.78 -57.50 18.35
C ILE A 442 13.74 -56.47 17.86
N MET A 443 12.52 -56.85 17.45
CA MET A 443 11.35 -57.39 18.17
C MET A 443 10.74 -56.45 19.24
N CYS A 444 9.43 -56.19 19.08
CA CYS A 444 8.45 -55.68 20.04
C CYS A 444 8.42 -54.18 20.37
N PHE A 445 7.51 -53.45 19.71
CA PHE A 445 6.71 -52.41 20.38
C PHE A 445 5.27 -52.50 19.88
N ASN A 446 4.50 -53.31 20.60
CA ASN A 446 3.05 -53.29 20.60
C ASN A 446 2.67 -52.75 21.98
N LYS A 447 1.54 -52.03 22.07
CA LYS A 447 0.79 -51.63 23.28
C LYS A 447 1.07 -50.26 23.97
N PHE A 448 -0.04 -49.51 24.06
CA PHE A 448 -0.44 -48.36 24.90
C PHE A 448 -0.06 -46.93 24.43
N LEU A 449 -1.04 -46.10 24.03
CA LEU A 449 -2.02 -45.31 24.84
C LEU A 449 -1.35 -44.18 25.62
#